data_AF-A0A3D3T8B8-F1
#
_entry.id   AF-A0A3D3T8B8-F1
#
_cell.length_a   1.000
_cell.length_b   1.000
_cell.length_c   1.000
_cell.angle_alpha   90.00
_cell.angle_beta   90.00
_cell.angle_gamma   90.00
#
_symmetry.space_group_name_H-M   'P 1'
#
loop_
_entity.id
_entity.type
_entity.pdbx_description
1 polymer ?
#
loop_
_entity_poly.entity_id
_entity_poly.type
_entity_poly.pdbx_seq_one_letter_code
_entity_poly.pdbx_strand_id
1 'polypeptide(L)'
;MAWLLVSHHFLPQCPRDDASRFLQPEALEKILRHISPTWNRAKAEFDRDKERDLLTKPREFSKGTPFASTHWCRRVSTVAEEMLSNFSTLQEEHWLDNPYVIHLSRLCLMLSDHYYSSLKKFGATSADPDFALWANTRDKELNQRLDDHLLGVGKGARRIARSLPELARQLPRIAGHRGFSKRTKDPRFRWQDKAY
;
A
#
# COMPACT_ATOMS: atom_id res chain seq x y z
N MET A 1 9.01 -6.20 -0.53
CA MET A 1 9.05 -4.74 -0.78
C MET A 1 8.60 -4.34 -2.18
N ALA A 2 9.23 -4.83 -3.26
CA ALA A 2 8.90 -4.41 -4.64
C ALA A 2 7.42 -4.49 -5.01
N TRP A 3 6.73 -5.57 -4.62
CA TRP A 3 5.29 -5.73 -4.85
C TRP A 3 4.44 -4.59 -4.25
N LEU A 4 4.77 -4.12 -3.04
CA LEU A 4 4.05 -3.01 -2.40
C LEU A 4 4.24 -1.71 -3.19
N LEU A 5 5.47 -1.46 -3.66
CA LEU A 5 5.79 -0.27 -4.45
C LEU A 5 5.01 -0.23 -5.75
N VAL A 6 4.91 -1.34 -6.48
CA VAL A 6 4.21 -1.34 -7.78
C VAL A 6 2.70 -1.43 -7.65
N SER A 7 2.17 -1.95 -6.53
CA SER A 7 0.74 -2.24 -6.40
C SER A 7 -0.06 -1.22 -5.58
N HIS A 8 0.59 -0.23 -4.95
CA HIS A 8 -0.10 0.64 -3.98
C HIS A 8 -1.22 1.49 -4.61
N HIS A 9 -1.10 1.94 -5.86
CA HIS A 9 -2.21 2.64 -6.53
C HIS A 9 -3.20 1.67 -7.19
N PHE A 10 -2.70 0.70 -7.96
CA PHE A 10 -3.51 -0.30 -8.65
C PHE A 10 -2.83 -1.66 -8.55
N LEU A 11 -3.62 -2.74 -8.53
CA LEU A 11 -3.04 -4.06 -8.69
C LEU A 11 -2.45 -4.21 -10.10
N PRO A 12 -1.26 -4.79 -10.26
CA PRO A 12 -0.73 -5.17 -11.57
C PRO A 12 -1.73 -6.08 -12.29
N GLN A 13 -2.09 -5.73 -13.52
CA GLN A 13 -3.05 -6.46 -14.35
C GLN A 13 -2.37 -6.98 -15.59
N CYS A 14 -2.44 -8.31 -15.80
CA CYS A 14 -1.98 -8.91 -17.04
C CYS A 14 -2.76 -8.31 -18.24
N PRO A 15 -2.07 -7.88 -19.31
CA PRO A 15 -2.73 -7.50 -20.56
C PRO A 15 -3.64 -8.61 -21.07
N ARG A 16 -4.79 -8.25 -21.66
CA ARG A 16 -5.79 -9.23 -22.13
C ARG A 16 -5.20 -10.22 -23.14
N ASP A 17 -4.31 -9.77 -24.01
CA ASP A 17 -3.69 -10.59 -25.05
C ASP A 17 -2.78 -11.69 -24.48
N ASP A 18 -2.27 -11.50 -23.25
CA ASP A 18 -1.41 -12.45 -22.54
C ASP A 18 -2.18 -13.26 -21.48
N ALA A 19 -3.47 -12.97 -21.25
CA ALA A 19 -4.23 -13.54 -20.13
C ALA A 19 -4.36 -15.07 -20.20
N SER A 20 -4.45 -15.64 -21.41
CA SER A 20 -4.58 -17.09 -21.62
C SER A 20 -3.41 -17.89 -21.05
N ARG A 21 -2.21 -17.30 -21.00
CA ARG A 21 -1.00 -17.90 -20.42
C ARG A 21 -1.08 -18.03 -18.89
N PHE A 22 -1.89 -17.20 -18.23
CA PHE A 22 -2.00 -17.14 -16.77
C PHE A 22 -3.31 -17.74 -16.24
N LEU A 23 -4.10 -18.40 -17.10
CA LEU A 23 -5.26 -19.19 -16.70
C LEU A 23 -4.88 -20.59 -16.17
N GLN A 24 -3.62 -20.99 -16.29
CA GLN A 24 -3.11 -22.26 -15.76
C GLN A 24 -2.71 -22.11 -14.29
N PRO A 25 -3.09 -23.05 -13.39
CA PRO A 25 -2.79 -22.99 -11.96
C PRO A 25 -1.29 -22.76 -11.65
N GLU A 26 -0.40 -23.41 -12.40
CA GLU A 26 1.05 -23.34 -12.20
C GLU A 26 1.62 -21.95 -12.51
N ALA A 27 1.00 -21.24 -13.47
CA ALA A 27 1.36 -19.87 -13.80
C ALA A 27 0.87 -18.88 -12.73
N LEU A 28 -0.27 -19.18 -12.09
CA LEU A 28 -0.83 -18.39 -11.00
C LEU A 28 -0.01 -18.50 -9.71
N GLU A 29 0.47 -19.71 -9.37
CA GLU A 29 1.37 -19.91 -8.22
C GLU A 29 2.64 -19.06 -8.31
N LYS A 30 3.12 -18.81 -9.53
CA LYS A 30 4.34 -18.02 -9.80
C LYS A 30 4.01 -16.63 -10.33
N ILE A 31 2.79 -16.14 -10.16
CA ILE A 31 2.31 -14.90 -10.81
C ILE A 31 3.20 -13.69 -10.48
N LEU A 32 3.71 -13.59 -9.26
CA LEU A 32 4.58 -12.50 -8.83
C LEU A 32 5.89 -12.43 -9.63
N ARG A 33 6.38 -13.58 -10.14
CA ARG A 33 7.58 -13.66 -10.96
C ARG A 33 7.35 -13.23 -12.41
N HIS A 34 6.09 -13.16 -12.83
CA HIS A 34 5.69 -12.83 -14.20
C HIS A 34 5.23 -11.38 -14.36
N ILE A 35 5.13 -10.63 -13.27
CA ILE A 35 4.80 -9.21 -13.31
C ILE A 35 5.85 -8.50 -14.16
N SER A 36 5.40 -7.90 -15.26
CA SER A 36 6.24 -7.09 -16.15
C SER A 36 5.83 -5.62 -16.08
N PRO A 37 6.65 -4.70 -16.62
CA PRO A 37 6.30 -3.28 -16.67
C PRO A 37 4.94 -2.99 -17.33
N THR A 38 4.51 -3.84 -18.29
CA THR A 38 3.25 -3.68 -19.01
C THR A 38 2.02 -3.97 -18.13
N TRP A 39 2.18 -4.54 -16.93
CA TRP A 39 1.08 -4.88 -16.04
C TRP A 39 0.58 -3.68 -15.21
N ASN A 40 1.39 -2.62 -15.07
CA ASN A 40 1.00 -1.40 -14.35
C ASN A 40 0.45 -0.33 -15.29
N ARG A 41 -0.17 -0.73 -16.41
CA ARG A 41 -0.83 0.18 -17.34
C ARG A 41 -1.99 0.88 -16.64
N ALA A 42 -1.93 2.20 -16.58
CA ALA A 42 -3.12 3.00 -16.29
C ALA A 42 -4.17 2.68 -17.36
N LYS A 43 -5.44 2.50 -16.96
CA LYS A 43 -6.56 2.08 -17.84
C LYS A 43 -6.81 2.98 -19.07
N ALA A 44 -6.15 4.13 -19.18
CA ALA A 44 -6.29 5.05 -20.31
C ALA A 44 -5.10 4.87 -21.26
N GLU A 45 -5.37 4.32 -22.45
CA GLU A 45 -4.64 4.52 -23.71
C GLU A 45 -3.22 5.07 -23.55
N PHE A 46 -2.32 4.23 -23.02
CA PHE A 46 -0.91 4.56 -23.00
C PHE A 46 -0.38 4.34 -24.42
N ASP A 47 -0.11 5.44 -25.10
CA ASP A 47 0.48 5.48 -26.43
C ASP A 47 1.74 4.59 -26.50
N ARG A 48 1.75 3.61 -27.41
CA ARG A 48 2.86 2.65 -27.58
C ARG A 48 4.18 3.34 -27.92
N ASP A 49 4.14 4.48 -28.61
CA ASP A 49 5.34 5.24 -28.92
C ASP A 49 5.90 5.92 -27.67
N LYS A 50 5.03 6.41 -26.76
CA LYS A 50 5.45 6.91 -25.44
C LYS A 50 5.97 5.81 -24.53
N GLU A 51 5.40 4.60 -24.59
CA GLU A 51 5.91 3.43 -23.87
C GLU A 51 7.32 3.06 -24.32
N ARG A 52 7.55 2.97 -25.63
CA ARG A 52 8.89 2.74 -26.18
C ARG A 52 9.86 3.82 -25.70
N ASP A 53 9.46 5.09 -25.76
CA ASP A 53 10.28 6.21 -25.33
C ASP A 53 10.66 6.14 -23.83
N LEU A 54 9.71 5.78 -22.97
CA LEU A 54 9.93 5.61 -21.53
C LEU A 54 10.84 4.43 -21.18
N LEU A 55 10.94 3.42 -22.05
CA LEU A 55 11.74 2.21 -21.85
C LEU A 55 13.13 2.29 -22.47
N THR A 56 13.30 3.06 -23.56
CA THR A 56 14.58 3.12 -24.30
C THR A 56 15.45 4.31 -23.93
N LYS A 57 14.89 5.39 -23.38
CA LYS A 57 15.67 6.57 -22.98
C LYS A 57 16.26 6.40 -21.57
N PRO A 58 17.56 6.73 -21.38
CA PRO A 58 18.14 6.86 -20.05
C PRO A 58 17.34 7.88 -19.24
N ARG A 59 16.94 7.51 -18.03
CA ARG A 59 16.30 8.46 -17.12
C ARG A 59 17.35 9.22 -16.35
N GLU A 60 17.42 10.51 -16.60
CA GLU A 60 18.25 11.42 -15.82
C GLU A 60 17.43 12.00 -14.66
N PHE A 61 17.92 11.77 -13.45
CA PHE A 61 17.38 12.40 -12.24
C PHE A 61 18.21 13.66 -11.94
N SER A 62 18.10 14.68 -12.80
CA SER A 62 18.94 15.90 -12.73
C SER A 62 18.82 16.67 -11.42
N LYS A 63 17.67 16.57 -10.74
CA LYS A 63 17.43 17.14 -9.40
C LYS A 63 17.74 16.15 -8.26
N GLY A 64 18.39 15.03 -8.56
CA GLY A 64 18.72 13.98 -7.61
C GLY A 64 17.55 13.04 -7.31
N THR A 65 17.70 12.28 -6.23
CA THR A 65 16.75 11.29 -5.75
C THR A 65 16.53 11.49 -4.24
N PRO A 66 15.58 10.77 -3.59
CA PRO A 66 15.44 10.80 -2.13
C PRO A 66 16.73 10.54 -1.34
N PHE A 67 17.73 9.87 -1.93
CA PHE A 67 19.04 9.64 -1.29
C PHE A 67 19.83 10.93 -1.00
N ALA A 68 19.47 12.06 -1.61
CA ALA A 68 20.04 13.36 -1.28
C ALA A 68 19.47 13.97 0.02
N SER A 69 18.36 13.43 0.56
CA SER A 69 17.77 13.88 1.83
C SER A 69 18.41 13.16 3.00
N THR A 70 19.01 13.93 3.92
CA THR A 70 19.65 13.39 5.14
C THR A 70 18.60 12.80 6.08
N HIS A 71 17.46 13.48 6.27
CA HIS A 71 16.38 12.99 7.11
C HIS A 71 15.78 11.68 6.58
N TRP A 72 15.56 11.58 5.27
CA TRP A 72 15.06 10.36 4.64
C TRP A 72 16.07 9.21 4.77
N CYS A 73 17.34 9.42 4.43
CA CYS A 73 18.39 8.41 4.52
C CYS A 73 18.53 7.88 5.95
N ARG A 74 18.61 8.74 6.96
CA ARG A 74 18.67 8.33 8.37
C ARG A 74 17.49 7.44 8.75
N ARG A 75 16.28 7.81 8.33
CA ARG A 75 15.09 7.02 8.65
C ARG A 75 15.12 5.64 7.98
N VAL A 76 15.51 5.58 6.71
CA VAL A 76 15.66 4.33 5.96
C VAL A 76 16.71 3.44 6.61
N SER A 77 17.87 3.98 7.01
CA SER A 77 18.92 3.26 7.73
C SER A 77 18.39 2.67 9.04
N THR A 78 17.69 3.45 9.87
CA THR A 78 17.09 2.92 11.10
C THR A 78 16.11 1.76 10.83
N VAL A 79 15.28 1.86 9.79
CA VAL A 79 14.35 0.78 9.44
C VAL A 79 15.12 -0.46 8.94
N ALA A 80 16.17 -0.27 8.15
CA ALA A 80 17.01 -1.37 7.68
C ALA A 80 17.73 -2.07 8.84
N GLU A 81 18.26 -1.32 9.80
CA GLU A 81 18.85 -1.84 11.03
C GLU A 81 17.83 -2.63 11.85
N GLU A 82 16.62 -2.08 12.07
CA GLU A 82 15.51 -2.79 12.74
C GLU A 82 15.20 -4.12 12.03
N MET A 83 15.18 -4.15 10.69
CA MET A 83 14.96 -5.37 9.92
C MET A 83 16.12 -6.36 10.06
N LEU A 84 17.37 -5.89 10.02
CA LEU A 84 18.55 -6.74 10.17
C LEU A 84 18.63 -7.37 11.57
N SER A 85 18.31 -6.62 12.62
CA SER A 85 18.28 -7.15 13.99
C SER A 85 17.21 -8.22 14.20
N ASN A 86 16.18 -8.25 13.37
CA ASN A 86 15.11 -9.26 13.40
C ASN A 86 15.21 -10.26 12.26
N PHE A 87 16.34 -10.30 11.54
CA PHE A 87 16.46 -11.01 10.26
C PHE A 87 16.22 -12.52 10.41
N SER A 88 16.66 -13.16 11.49
CA SER A 88 16.46 -14.60 11.73
C SER A 88 14.98 -14.97 11.79
N THR A 89 14.20 -14.27 12.62
CA THR A 89 12.74 -14.43 12.71
C THR A 89 12.04 -14.08 11.40
N LEU A 90 12.58 -13.09 10.69
CA LEU A 90 12.06 -12.67 9.41
C LEU A 90 12.30 -13.73 8.32
N GLN A 91 13.48 -14.34 8.24
CA GLN A 91 13.86 -15.25 7.16
C GLN A 91 13.03 -16.54 7.11
N GLU A 92 12.50 -17.01 8.24
CA GLU A 92 11.67 -18.22 8.32
C GLU A 92 10.29 -18.04 7.67
N GLU A 93 9.87 -16.80 7.45
CA GLU A 93 8.54 -16.46 6.96
C GLU A 93 8.53 -16.20 5.45
N HIS A 94 7.78 -17.00 4.70
CA HIS A 94 7.54 -16.81 3.28
C HIS A 94 6.50 -15.69 3.03
N TRP A 95 6.80 -14.44 3.43
CA TRP A 95 5.79 -13.36 3.39
C TRP A 95 5.22 -13.09 2.00
N LEU A 96 6.02 -13.31 0.95
CA LEU A 96 5.57 -13.12 -0.43
C LEU A 96 4.55 -14.17 -0.87
N ASP A 97 4.49 -15.30 -0.16
CA ASP A 97 3.54 -16.39 -0.38
C ASP A 97 2.40 -16.33 0.64
N ASN A 98 2.36 -15.30 1.50
CA ASN A 98 1.33 -15.09 2.51
C ASN A 98 0.39 -13.93 2.09
N PRO A 99 -0.79 -14.21 1.52
CA PRO A 99 -1.73 -13.19 1.06
C PRO A 99 -2.17 -12.24 2.18
N TYR A 100 -2.30 -12.73 3.42
CA TYR A 100 -2.70 -11.91 4.55
C TYR A 100 -1.68 -10.81 4.84
N VAL A 101 -0.39 -11.16 4.93
CA VAL A 101 0.70 -10.21 5.20
C VAL A 101 0.83 -9.19 4.06
N ILE A 102 0.81 -9.67 2.81
CA ILE A 102 0.88 -8.83 1.61
C ILE A 102 -0.26 -7.82 1.56
N HIS A 103 -1.51 -8.28 1.68
CA HIS A 103 -2.66 -7.40 1.52
C HIS A 103 -2.86 -6.44 2.70
N LEU A 104 -2.56 -6.87 3.93
CA LEU A 104 -2.57 -5.94 5.08
C LEU A 104 -1.47 -4.88 4.99
N SER A 105 -0.28 -5.27 4.53
CA SER A 105 0.81 -4.31 4.29
C SER A 105 0.39 -3.28 3.23
N ARG A 106 -0.25 -3.72 2.15
CA ARG A 106 -0.81 -2.83 1.12
C ARG A 106 -1.88 -1.90 1.68
N LEU A 107 -2.80 -2.41 2.49
CA LEU A 107 -3.82 -1.59 3.16
C LEU A 107 -3.18 -0.48 4.01
N CYS A 108 -2.20 -0.82 4.85
CA CYS A 108 -1.52 0.14 5.69
C CYS A 108 -0.81 1.23 4.86
N LEU A 109 -0.14 0.82 3.79
CA LEU A 109 0.54 1.73 2.87
C LEU A 109 -0.45 2.67 2.19
N MET A 110 -1.49 2.13 1.56
CA MET A 110 -2.50 2.92 0.83
C MET A 110 -3.25 3.91 1.72
N LEU A 111 -3.65 3.46 2.91
CA LEU A 111 -4.39 4.33 3.84
C LEU A 111 -3.50 5.47 4.34
N SER A 112 -2.23 5.18 4.62
CA SER A 112 -1.25 6.19 5.02
C SER A 112 -0.98 7.19 3.90
N ASP A 113 -0.75 6.69 2.68
CA ASP A 113 -0.50 7.50 1.49
C ASP A 113 -1.67 8.44 1.18
N HIS A 114 -2.89 7.88 1.16
CA HIS A 114 -4.11 8.66 0.97
C HIS A 114 -4.28 9.73 2.06
N TYR A 115 -4.15 9.36 3.34
CA TYR A 115 -4.28 10.30 4.44
C TYR A 115 -3.22 11.40 4.36
N TYR A 116 -1.93 11.04 4.19
CA TYR A 116 -0.86 12.02 4.20
C TYR A 116 -0.95 12.98 3.01
N SER A 117 -1.28 12.47 1.82
CA SER A 117 -1.52 13.28 0.62
C SER A 117 -2.63 14.32 0.80
N SER A 118 -3.63 14.05 1.64
CA SER A 118 -4.74 14.98 1.89
C SER A 118 -4.38 16.19 2.75
N LEU A 119 -3.23 16.16 3.44
CA LEU A 119 -2.81 17.21 4.38
C LEU A 119 -2.27 18.44 3.64
N LYS A 120 -2.65 19.64 4.10
CA LYS A 120 -2.01 20.91 3.69
C LYS A 120 -0.73 21.09 4.50
N LYS A 121 0.44 21.02 3.87
CA LYS A 121 1.73 21.09 4.59
C LYS A 121 2.80 21.84 3.79
N PHE A 122 2.67 23.16 3.72
CA PHE A 122 3.81 23.99 3.35
C PHE A 122 4.79 24.06 4.53
N GLY A 123 6.06 23.72 4.33
CA GLY A 123 7.12 23.87 5.36
C GLY A 123 7.13 22.80 6.46
N ALA A 124 7.15 21.52 6.09
CA ALA A 124 7.16 20.43 7.06
C ALA A 124 8.47 20.34 7.89
N THR A 125 8.35 19.99 9.17
CA THR A 125 9.44 19.99 10.17
C THR A 125 10.31 18.74 10.18
N SER A 126 10.01 17.74 9.34
CA SER A 126 10.69 16.43 9.34
C SER A 126 11.49 16.14 8.08
N ALA A 127 11.55 17.10 7.15
CA ALA A 127 12.25 17.02 5.87
C ALA A 127 13.42 18.00 5.81
N ASP A 128 14.31 17.81 4.84
CA ASP A 128 15.43 18.73 4.63
C ASP A 128 14.87 20.08 4.12
N PRO A 129 15.17 21.23 4.78
CA PRO A 129 14.59 22.54 4.46
C PRO A 129 14.82 23.03 3.03
N ASP A 130 15.77 22.47 2.30
CA ASP A 130 16.13 22.82 0.92
C ASP A 130 16.02 21.65 -0.07
N PHE A 131 15.33 20.56 0.30
CA PHE A 131 15.05 19.46 -0.62
C PHE A 131 14.28 19.91 -1.88
N ALA A 132 14.85 19.64 -3.06
CA ALA A 132 14.41 20.22 -4.33
C ALA A 132 13.17 19.56 -4.95
N LEU A 133 12.81 18.34 -4.52
CA LEU A 133 11.77 17.53 -5.13
C LEU A 133 10.44 17.65 -4.39
N TRP A 134 9.34 17.66 -5.15
CA TRP A 134 7.98 17.74 -4.63
C TRP A 134 7.20 16.48 -5.01
N ALA A 135 6.38 15.98 -4.08
CA ALA A 135 5.56 14.78 -4.29
C ALA A 135 4.21 15.10 -4.94
N ASN A 136 3.59 16.21 -4.55
CA ASN A 136 2.24 16.55 -5.03
C ASN A 136 2.01 18.05 -5.15
N THR A 137 0.95 18.36 -5.89
CA THR A 137 0.37 19.70 -5.99
C THR A 137 -1.01 19.71 -5.35
N ARG A 138 -1.44 20.87 -4.90
CA ARG A 138 -2.80 21.13 -4.45
C ARG A 138 -3.21 22.51 -4.90
N ASP A 139 -4.42 22.64 -5.45
CA ASP A 139 -4.91 23.93 -5.95
C ASP A 139 -3.94 24.58 -6.96
N LYS A 140 -3.24 23.73 -7.75
CA LYS A 140 -2.16 24.07 -8.72
C LYS A 140 -0.85 24.59 -8.12
N GLU A 141 -0.71 24.58 -6.80
CA GLU A 141 0.50 24.97 -6.10
C GLU A 141 1.26 23.75 -5.56
N LEU A 142 2.57 23.89 -5.35
CA LEU A 142 3.40 22.86 -4.73
C LEU A 142 3.00 22.69 -3.27
N ASN A 143 2.62 21.46 -2.88
CA ASN A 143 2.06 21.20 -1.55
C ASN A 143 3.06 20.52 -0.62
N GLN A 144 3.56 19.32 -0.97
CA GLN A 144 4.46 18.54 -0.11
C GLN A 144 5.76 18.20 -0.81
N ARG A 145 6.88 18.35 -0.09
CA ARG A 145 8.19 17.88 -0.55
C ARG A 145 8.23 16.36 -0.57
N LEU A 146 9.02 15.80 -1.48
CA LEU A 146 9.04 14.36 -1.72
C LEU A 146 9.59 13.58 -0.51
N ASP A 147 10.64 14.07 0.14
CA ASP A 147 11.20 13.46 1.35
C ASP A 147 10.23 13.53 2.54
N ASP A 148 9.60 14.68 2.77
CA ASP A 148 8.55 14.82 3.81
C ASP A 148 7.41 13.82 3.59
N HIS A 149 6.94 13.74 2.35
CA HIS A 149 5.87 12.83 1.96
C HIS A 149 6.27 11.37 2.24
N LEU A 150 7.45 10.94 1.80
CA LEU A 150 7.95 9.57 2.04
C LEU A 150 8.07 9.26 3.54
N LEU A 151 8.62 10.19 4.33
CA LEU A 151 8.75 10.06 5.78
C LEU A 151 7.38 9.99 6.48
N GLY A 152 6.47 10.85 6.05
CA GLY A 152 5.10 10.94 6.53
C GLY A 152 4.30 9.67 6.29
N VAL A 153 4.31 9.19 5.04
CA VAL A 153 3.65 7.95 4.65
C VAL A 153 4.24 6.75 5.39
N GLY A 154 5.56 6.66 5.49
CA GLY A 154 6.22 5.58 6.25
C GLY A 154 5.85 5.57 7.73
N LYS A 155 5.81 6.75 8.38
CA LYS A 155 5.38 6.90 9.78
C LYS A 155 3.91 6.51 9.97
N GLY A 156 3.04 6.98 9.09
CA GLY A 156 1.61 6.67 9.14
C GLY A 156 1.34 5.17 8.95
N ALA A 157 2.02 4.52 8.00
CA ALA A 157 1.87 3.09 7.73
C ALA A 157 2.28 2.25 8.96
N ARG A 158 3.41 2.60 9.62
CA ARG A 158 3.83 1.95 10.87
C ARG A 158 2.81 2.14 11.99
N ARG A 159 2.20 3.32 12.10
CA ARG A 159 1.17 3.60 13.11
C ARG A 159 -0.10 2.77 12.85
N ILE A 160 -0.56 2.72 11.60
CA ILE A 160 -1.73 1.94 11.20
C ILE A 160 -1.51 0.46 11.52
N ALA A 161 -0.39 -0.12 11.06
CA ALA A 161 -0.06 -1.52 11.29
C ALA A 161 -0.07 -1.89 12.78
N ARG A 162 0.49 -1.04 13.65
CA ARG A 162 0.49 -1.23 15.11
C ARG A 162 -0.88 -1.09 15.76
N SER A 163 -1.81 -0.38 15.12
CA SER A 163 -3.17 -0.16 15.65
C SER A 163 -4.13 -1.29 15.27
N LEU A 164 -3.84 -2.06 14.20
CA LEU A 164 -4.72 -3.12 13.70
C LEU A 164 -5.15 -4.13 14.77
N PRO A 165 -4.27 -4.67 15.63
CA PRO A 165 -4.67 -5.67 16.63
C PRO A 165 -5.70 -5.15 17.65
N GLU A 166 -5.72 -3.85 17.89
CA GLU A 166 -6.60 -3.22 18.87
C GLU A 166 -7.98 -2.87 18.30
N LEU A 167 -8.16 -2.91 16.97
CA LEU A 167 -9.39 -2.45 16.32
C LEU A 167 -10.63 -3.22 16.81
N ALA A 168 -10.53 -4.53 16.97
CA ALA A 168 -11.65 -5.35 17.44
C ALA A 168 -12.15 -4.92 18.83
N ARG A 169 -11.25 -4.39 19.67
CA ARG A 169 -11.57 -3.90 21.02
C ARG A 169 -12.07 -2.45 21.00
N GLN A 170 -11.55 -1.63 20.09
CA GLN A 170 -11.81 -0.18 20.06
C GLN A 170 -13.03 0.21 19.23
N LEU A 171 -13.40 -0.59 18.22
CA LEU A 171 -14.53 -0.27 17.36
C LEU A 171 -15.87 -0.46 18.09
N PRO A 172 -16.86 0.42 17.83
CA PRO A 172 -18.20 0.23 18.35
C PRO A 172 -18.75 -1.13 17.97
N ARG A 173 -19.32 -1.83 18.94
CA ARG A 173 -19.96 -3.14 18.74
C ARG A 173 -21.39 -3.09 19.21
N ILE A 174 -22.25 -3.85 18.54
CA ILE A 174 -23.61 -4.07 19.01
C ILE A 174 -23.56 -5.13 20.11
N ALA A 175 -23.93 -4.76 21.33
CA ALA A 175 -24.01 -5.66 22.48
C ALA A 175 -25.38 -5.55 23.12
N GLY A 176 -25.98 -6.69 23.49
CA GLY A 176 -27.25 -6.72 24.23
C GLY A 176 -28.46 -6.15 23.48
N HIS A 177 -28.47 -6.18 22.14
CA HIS A 177 -29.59 -5.65 21.36
C HIS A 177 -30.82 -6.57 21.47
N ARG A 178 -31.86 -6.08 22.15
CA ARG A 178 -33.10 -6.84 22.46
C ARG A 178 -33.79 -7.44 21.24
N GLY A 179 -33.64 -6.82 20.06
CA GLY A 179 -34.21 -7.35 18.82
C GLY A 179 -33.61 -8.69 18.39
N PHE A 180 -32.33 -8.95 18.72
CA PHE A 180 -31.67 -10.21 18.39
C PHE A 180 -32.01 -11.34 19.37
N SER A 181 -32.27 -11.01 20.63
CA SER A 181 -32.61 -11.99 21.67
C SER A 181 -34.11 -12.25 21.83
N LYS A 182 -34.97 -11.58 21.04
CA LYS A 182 -36.42 -11.70 21.14
C LYS A 182 -36.91 -12.95 20.42
N ARG A 183 -37.57 -13.84 21.16
CA ARG A 183 -38.22 -15.03 20.59
C ARG A 183 -39.31 -14.66 19.59
N THR A 184 -39.42 -15.44 18.52
CA THR A 184 -40.47 -15.22 17.52
C THR A 184 -41.85 -15.66 18.03
N LYS A 185 -42.86 -14.87 17.71
CA LYS A 185 -44.27 -15.21 18.01
C LYS A 185 -44.92 -16.01 16.87
N ASP A 186 -44.40 -15.88 15.66
CA ASP A 186 -44.95 -16.53 14.48
C ASP A 186 -44.34 -17.94 14.33
N PRO A 187 -45.16 -19.01 14.35
CA PRO A 187 -44.69 -20.39 14.19
C PRO A 187 -43.83 -20.61 12.94
N ARG A 188 -44.09 -19.88 11.84
CA ARG A 188 -43.34 -19.99 10.57
C ARG A 188 -41.87 -19.63 10.72
N PHE A 189 -41.52 -18.82 11.72
CA PHE A 189 -40.15 -18.35 11.97
C PHE A 189 -39.50 -18.98 13.20
N ARG A 190 -40.12 -19.99 13.84
CA ARG A 190 -39.53 -20.66 15.03
C ARG A 190 -38.18 -21.32 14.80
N TRP A 191 -37.81 -21.58 13.54
CA TRP A 191 -36.48 -22.06 13.19
C TRP A 191 -35.38 -21.05 13.55
N GLN A 192 -35.68 -19.75 13.56
CA GLN A 192 -34.75 -18.69 13.94
C GLN A 192 -34.38 -18.77 15.44
N ASP A 193 -35.36 -19.10 16.28
CA ASP A 193 -35.14 -19.31 17.72
C ASP A 193 -34.24 -20.51 18.02
N LYS A 194 -34.18 -21.50 17.14
CA LYS A 194 -33.28 -22.65 17.25
C LYS A 194 -31.87 -22.35 16.72
N ALA A 195 -31.77 -21.41 15.77
CA ALA A 195 -30.51 -21.01 15.16
C ALA A 195 -29.75 -19.94 15.97
N TYR A 196 -30.47 -19.15 16.79
CA TYR A 196 -29.92 -18.19 17.76
C TYR A 196 -29.39 -18.91 19.01
#